data_AF-A0A929KAN3-F1
#
_entry.id   AF-A0A929KAN3-F1
#
_cell.length_a   1.000
_cell.length_b   1.000
_cell.length_c   1.000
_cell.angle_alpha   90.00
_cell.angle_beta   90.00
_cell.angle_gamma   90.00
#
_symmetry.space_group_name_H-M   'P 1'
#
loop_
_entity.id
_entity.type
_entity.pdbx_description
1 polymer ?
#
loop_
_entity_poly.entity_id
_entity_poly.type
_entity_poly.pdbx_seq_one_letter_code
_entity_poly.pdbx_strand_id
1 'polypeptide(L)'
;MNLDELKTVWLEYDRRLQATEEINQKIVVSMIRARSVSRIARIRRFYFGLITLFLFYSVCFIFCLTGNPFDYKMGFEFVPLGLLTSCSLALVLILLKANLDLKKIALEGMNLQQALEELIVVYSRYRQIMKYTVAMIQASSVMVILSFLPRRIPEAGLGMALLTTFSPLIVLLVYFYFAKKGGWKPGDAEKGLRADLAELKEFTS
;
A
#
# COMPACT_ATOMS: atom_id res chain seq x y z
N MET A 1 -64.13 -4.72 -19.86
CA MET A 1 -62.67 -4.87 -19.74
C MET A 1 -62.43 -6.33 -19.43
N ASN A 2 -61.84 -7.08 -20.36
CA ASN A 2 -61.81 -8.54 -20.28
C ASN A 2 -60.69 -8.99 -19.32
N LEU A 3 -60.98 -9.98 -18.47
CA LEU A 3 -60.03 -10.49 -17.47
C LEU A 3 -58.73 -11.01 -18.11
N ASP A 4 -58.81 -11.47 -19.35
CA ASP A 4 -57.68 -11.92 -20.14
C ASP A 4 -56.79 -10.76 -20.63
N GLU A 5 -57.35 -9.59 -20.96
CA GLU A 5 -56.55 -8.40 -21.31
C GLU A 5 -55.79 -7.86 -20.10
N LEU A 6 -56.37 -7.99 -18.90
CA LEU A 6 -55.73 -7.53 -17.67
C LEU A 6 -54.56 -8.45 -17.30
N LYS A 7 -54.69 -9.77 -17.52
CA LYS A 7 -53.58 -10.73 -17.34
C LYS A 7 -52.44 -10.51 -18.32
N THR A 8 -52.72 -10.24 -19.59
CA THR A 8 -51.69 -10.02 -20.60
C THR A 8 -50.91 -8.72 -20.34
N VAL A 9 -51.62 -7.64 -20.00
CA VAL A 9 -50.98 -6.37 -19.62
C VAL A 9 -50.14 -6.53 -18.34
N TRP A 10 -50.61 -7.30 -17.36
CA TRP A 10 -49.87 -7.54 -16.13
C TRP A 10 -48.59 -8.37 -16.35
N LEU A 11 -48.66 -9.43 -17.16
CA LEU A 11 -47.49 -10.24 -17.55
C LEU A 11 -46.46 -9.42 -18.33
N GLU A 12 -46.90 -8.50 -19.18
CA GLU A 12 -45.99 -7.61 -19.92
C GLU A 12 -45.31 -6.60 -18.98
N TYR A 13 -46.04 -6.07 -18.00
CA TYR A 13 -45.48 -5.20 -16.96
C TYR A 13 -44.45 -5.93 -16.09
N ASP A 14 -44.75 -7.17 -15.69
CA ASP A 14 -43.86 -8.02 -14.91
C ASP A 14 -42.56 -8.33 -15.66
N ARG A 15 -42.66 -8.64 -16.96
CA ARG A 15 -41.48 -8.80 -17.84
C ARG A 15 -40.64 -7.53 -17.95
N ARG A 16 -41.27 -6.36 -18.04
CA ARG A 16 -40.54 -5.07 -18.09
C ARG A 16 -39.86 -4.76 -16.75
N LEU A 17 -40.49 -5.10 -15.63
CA LEU A 17 -39.90 -4.98 -14.30
C LEU A 17 -38.67 -5.89 -14.15
N GLN A 18 -38.79 -7.18 -14.49
CA GLN A 18 -37.67 -8.13 -14.46
C GLN A 18 -36.51 -7.68 -15.36
N ALA A 19 -36.81 -7.24 -16.59
CA ALA A 19 -35.78 -6.72 -17.49
C ALA A 19 -35.10 -5.45 -16.94
N THR A 20 -35.84 -4.58 -16.26
CA THR A 20 -35.28 -3.37 -15.62
C THR A 20 -34.38 -3.74 -14.44
N GLU A 21 -34.77 -4.73 -13.64
CA GLU A 21 -34.01 -5.23 -12.49
C GLU A 21 -32.71 -5.90 -12.93
N GLU A 22 -32.73 -6.74 -13.97
CA GLU A 22 -31.53 -7.33 -14.57
C GLU A 22 -30.57 -6.27 -15.15
N ILE A 23 -31.10 -5.25 -15.81
CA ILE A 23 -30.29 -4.13 -16.32
C ILE A 23 -29.65 -3.40 -15.16
N ASN A 24 -30.40 -3.14 -14.08
CA ASN A 24 -29.89 -2.45 -12.91
C ASN A 24 -28.76 -3.24 -12.23
N GLN A 25 -28.94 -4.56 -12.06
CA GLN A 25 -27.90 -5.46 -11.54
C GLN A 25 -26.63 -5.44 -12.42
N LYS A 26 -26.77 -5.52 -13.75
CA LYS A 26 -25.63 -5.44 -14.67
C LYS A 26 -24.91 -4.09 -14.58
N ILE A 27 -25.65 -2.99 -14.42
CA ILE A 27 -25.07 -1.65 -14.22
C ILE A 27 -24.26 -1.61 -12.92
N VAL A 28 -24.82 -2.09 -11.80
CA VAL A 28 -24.13 -2.11 -10.50
C VAL A 28 -22.83 -2.94 -10.57
N VAL A 29 -22.89 -4.15 -11.14
CA VAL A 29 -21.71 -5.01 -11.32
C VAL A 29 -20.64 -4.33 -12.18
N SER A 30 -21.05 -3.66 -13.27
CA SER A 30 -20.10 -2.93 -14.13
C SER A 30 -19.48 -1.72 -13.42
N MET A 31 -20.25 -1.02 -12.59
CA MET A 31 -19.78 0.11 -11.80
C MET A 31 -18.77 -0.32 -10.73
N ILE A 32 -19.08 -1.39 -9.99
CA ILE A 32 -18.18 -1.99 -8.99
C ILE A 32 -16.88 -2.46 -9.66
N ARG A 33 -16.97 -3.11 -10.82
CA ARG A 33 -15.80 -3.52 -11.60
C ARG A 33 -14.94 -2.31 -12.00
N ALA A 34 -15.53 -1.26 -12.59
CA ALA A 34 -14.81 -0.06 -13.00
C ALA A 34 -14.12 0.63 -11.81
N ARG A 35 -14.81 0.75 -10.67
CA ARG A 35 -14.27 1.32 -9.44
C ARG A 35 -13.11 0.48 -8.89
N SER A 36 -13.25 -0.84 -8.88
CA SER A 36 -12.23 -1.79 -8.41
C SER A 36 -10.96 -1.73 -9.28
N VAL A 37 -11.10 -1.73 -10.61
CA VAL A 37 -9.99 -1.56 -11.56
C VAL A 37 -9.25 -0.24 -11.32
N SER A 38 -10.00 0.85 -11.14
CA SER A 38 -9.43 2.17 -10.85
C SER A 38 -8.64 2.19 -9.53
N ARG A 39 -9.17 1.57 -8.46
CA ARG A 39 -8.47 1.42 -7.17
C ARG A 39 -7.18 0.61 -7.32
N ILE A 40 -7.24 -0.53 -8.02
CA ILE A 40 -6.06 -1.38 -8.27
C ILE A 40 -5.00 -0.62 -9.06
N ALA A 41 -5.39 0.10 -10.11
CA ALA A 41 -4.47 0.92 -10.89
C ALA A 41 -3.78 1.97 -10.01
N ARG A 42 -4.51 2.62 -9.10
CA ARG A 42 -3.95 3.56 -8.13
C ARG A 42 -2.95 2.90 -7.17
N ILE A 43 -3.29 1.73 -6.63
CA ILE A 43 -2.38 0.94 -5.77
C ILE A 43 -1.11 0.57 -6.53
N ARG A 44 -1.21 0.12 -7.79
CA ARG A 44 -0.06 -0.25 -8.61
C ARG A 44 0.85 0.93 -8.91
N ARG A 45 0.29 2.10 -9.25
CA ARG A 45 1.10 3.33 -9.42
C ARG A 45 1.81 3.72 -8.13
N PHE A 46 1.13 3.61 -6.99
CA PHE A 46 1.74 3.87 -5.68
C PHE A 46 2.89 2.89 -5.39
N TYR A 47 2.70 1.58 -5.64
CA TYR A 47 3.75 0.58 -5.49
C TYR A 47 4.93 0.84 -6.42
N PHE A 48 4.67 1.23 -7.67
CA PHE A 48 5.74 1.60 -8.60
C PHE A 48 6.56 2.78 -8.08
N GLY A 49 5.89 3.84 -7.60
CA GLY A 49 6.58 4.98 -6.99
C GLY A 49 7.44 4.58 -5.78
N LEU A 50 6.93 3.70 -4.91
CA LEU A 50 7.71 3.16 -3.79
C LEU A 50 8.89 2.31 -4.26
N ILE A 51 8.73 1.47 -5.28
CA ILE A 51 9.82 0.67 -5.85
C ILE A 51 10.95 1.58 -6.32
N THR A 52 10.63 2.60 -7.12
CA THR A 52 11.63 3.56 -7.61
C THR A 52 12.34 4.26 -6.46
N LEU A 53 11.58 4.71 -5.45
CA LEU A 53 12.14 5.37 -4.27
C LEU A 53 13.10 4.47 -3.48
N PHE A 54 12.69 3.25 -3.14
CA PHE A 54 13.53 2.32 -2.37
C PHE A 54 14.71 1.77 -3.17
N LEU A 55 14.59 1.66 -4.49
CA LEU A 55 15.69 1.29 -5.36
C LEU A 55 16.74 2.40 -5.40
N PHE A 56 16.31 3.66 -5.54
CA PHE A 56 17.20 4.82 -5.41
C PHE A 56 17.95 4.82 -4.06
N TYR A 57 17.23 4.66 -2.95
CA TYR A 57 17.87 4.59 -1.63
C TYR A 57 18.83 3.42 -1.48
N SER A 58 18.48 2.24 -2.02
CA SER A 58 19.37 1.07 -1.98
C SER A 58 20.68 1.35 -2.70
N VAL A 59 20.64 2.01 -3.85
CA VAL A 59 21.84 2.44 -4.57
C VAL A 59 22.65 3.43 -3.72
N CYS A 60 22.01 4.45 -3.13
CA CYS A 60 22.68 5.39 -2.24
C CYS A 60 23.37 4.70 -1.05
N PHE A 61 22.71 3.72 -0.41
CA PHE A 61 23.32 3.00 0.72
C PHE A 61 24.47 2.10 0.29
N ILE A 62 24.39 1.48 -0.88
CA ILE A 62 25.51 0.73 -1.47
C ILE A 62 26.70 1.66 -1.70
N PHE A 63 26.49 2.86 -2.25
CA PHE A 63 27.54 3.87 -2.37
C PHE A 63 28.12 4.31 -1.02
N CYS A 64 27.29 4.41 0.01
CA CYS A 64 27.78 4.71 1.36
C CYS A 64 28.62 3.56 1.95
N LEU A 65 28.26 2.31 1.65
CA LEU A 65 29.02 1.14 2.10
C LEU A 65 30.39 1.05 1.41
N THR A 66 30.45 1.32 0.10
CA THR A 66 31.70 1.23 -0.68
C THR A 66 32.60 2.45 -0.57
N GLY A 67 32.00 3.65 -0.53
CA GLY A 67 32.73 4.91 -0.44
C GLY A 67 33.18 5.28 0.97
N ASN A 68 32.64 4.61 1.99
CA ASN A 68 32.90 4.87 3.41
C ASN A 68 32.93 6.38 3.76
N PRO A 69 31.90 7.18 3.40
CA PRO A 69 31.89 8.63 3.63
C PRO A 69 31.84 8.99 5.13
N PHE A 70 31.64 7.99 5.99
CA PHE A 70 31.49 8.13 7.42
C PHE A 70 32.76 7.72 8.18
N ASP A 71 33.86 7.39 7.49
CA ASP A 71 35.11 6.95 8.11
C ASP A 71 34.90 5.87 9.19
N TYR A 72 34.14 4.84 8.85
CA TYR A 72 33.98 3.69 9.73
C TYR A 72 35.29 2.91 9.79
N LYS A 73 35.77 2.65 11.01
CA LYS A 73 37.04 1.95 11.28
C LYS A 73 36.82 0.50 11.68
N MET A 74 35.69 0.21 12.31
CA MET A 74 35.38 -1.12 12.85
C MET A 74 34.20 -1.73 12.10
N GLY A 75 34.27 -3.03 11.82
CA GLY A 75 33.24 -3.75 11.04
C GLY A 75 31.83 -3.66 11.63
N PHE A 76 31.69 -3.51 12.95
CA PHE A 76 30.38 -3.37 13.58
C PHE A 76 29.68 -2.04 13.26
N GLU A 77 30.44 -0.98 12.94
CA GLU A 77 29.86 0.34 12.60
C GLU A 77 29.12 0.29 11.24
N PHE A 78 29.45 -0.68 10.38
CA PHE A 78 28.76 -0.92 9.12
C PHE A 78 27.47 -1.73 9.27
N VAL A 79 27.24 -2.40 10.41
CA VAL A 79 26.09 -3.29 10.61
C VAL A 79 24.75 -2.56 10.43
N PRO A 80 24.51 -1.38 11.03
CA PRO A 80 23.26 -0.65 10.83
C PRO A 80 23.02 -0.29 9.36
N LEU A 81 24.07 0.12 8.63
CA LEU A 81 23.98 0.50 7.22
C LEU A 81 23.72 -0.72 6.32
N GLY A 82 24.37 -1.86 6.60
CA GLY A 82 24.14 -3.12 5.92
C GLY A 82 22.71 -3.64 6.13
N LEU A 83 22.18 -3.54 7.37
CA LEU A 83 20.82 -3.95 7.70
C LEU A 83 19.78 -3.06 7.03
N LEU A 84 20.06 -1.76 6.93
CA LEU A 84 19.20 -0.80 6.25
C LEU A 84 19.16 -1.06 4.73
N THR A 85 20.31 -1.39 4.13
CA THR A 85 20.43 -1.77 2.71
C THR A 85 19.71 -3.08 2.40
N SER A 86 19.87 -4.09 3.25
CA SER A 86 19.19 -5.38 3.05
C SER A 86 17.68 -5.26 3.22
N CYS A 87 17.21 -4.46 4.19
CA CYS A 87 15.78 -4.19 4.37
C CYS A 87 15.18 -3.38 3.23
N SER A 88 15.91 -2.41 2.67
CA SER A 88 15.44 -1.63 1.51
C SER A 88 15.29 -2.51 0.26
N LEU A 89 16.27 -3.39 0.00
CA LEU A 89 16.20 -4.38 -1.09
C LEU A 89 15.06 -5.38 -0.88
N ALA A 90 14.90 -5.91 0.33
CA ALA A 90 13.80 -6.82 0.67
C ALA A 90 12.44 -6.16 0.40
N LEU A 91 12.28 -4.88 0.75
CA LEU A 91 11.04 -4.14 0.49
C LEU A 91 10.76 -3.96 -1.00
N VAL A 92 11.80 -3.71 -1.82
CA VAL A 92 11.67 -3.66 -3.29
C VAL A 92 11.19 -5.00 -3.83
N LEU A 93 11.77 -6.12 -3.38
CA LEU A 93 11.35 -7.47 -3.81
C LEU A 93 9.91 -7.77 -3.41
N ILE A 94 9.50 -7.42 -2.19
CA ILE A 94 8.14 -7.58 -1.70
C ILE A 94 7.16 -6.77 -2.56
N LEU A 95 7.48 -5.52 -2.87
CA LEU A 95 6.66 -4.64 -3.70
C LEU A 95 6.53 -5.14 -5.15
N LEU A 96 7.62 -5.64 -5.73
CA LEU A 96 7.61 -6.24 -7.07
C LEU A 96 6.72 -7.49 -7.09
N LYS A 97 6.88 -8.38 -6.11
CA LYS A 97 6.06 -9.58 -5.98
C LYS A 97 4.59 -9.24 -5.79
N ALA A 98 4.29 -8.25 -4.95
CA ALA A 98 2.92 -7.75 -4.76
C ALA A 98 2.32 -7.21 -6.06
N ASN A 99 3.08 -6.45 -6.86
CA ASN A 99 2.61 -5.91 -8.14
C ASN A 99 2.38 -7.02 -9.19
N LEU A 100 3.23 -8.06 -9.19
CA LEU A 100 3.06 -9.23 -10.06
C LEU A 100 1.83 -10.05 -9.67
N ASP A 101 1.63 -10.32 -8.38
CA ASP A 101 0.48 -11.07 -7.89
C ASP A 101 -0.83 -10.30 -8.17
N LEU A 102 -0.85 -8.97 -7.97
CA LEU A 102 -1.99 -8.13 -8.32
C LEU A 102 -2.28 -8.12 -9.84
N LYS A 103 -1.27 -8.31 -10.69
CA LYS A 103 -1.46 -8.40 -12.15
C LYS A 103 -2.04 -9.75 -12.58
N LYS A 104 -1.74 -10.82 -11.83
CA LYS A 104 -2.25 -12.17 -12.12
C LYS A 104 -3.73 -12.34 -11.83
N ILE A 105 -4.26 -11.57 -10.86
CA ILE A 105 -5.69 -11.55 -10.53
C ILE A 105 -6.43 -10.82 -11.66
N ALA A 106 -6.75 -11.54 -12.72
CA ALA A 106 -7.45 -11.01 -13.89
C ALA A 106 -8.96 -10.90 -13.57
N LEU A 107 -9.43 -9.67 -13.38
CA LEU A 107 -10.86 -9.33 -13.22
C LEU A 107 -11.74 -9.66 -14.43
N GLU A 108 -11.12 -10.01 -15.57
CA GLU A 108 -11.80 -10.26 -16.85
C GLU A 108 -12.30 -11.70 -17.00
N GLY A 109 -11.72 -12.67 -16.27
CA GLY A 109 -12.05 -14.10 -16.43
C GLY A 109 -12.67 -14.80 -15.23
N MET A 110 -12.56 -14.22 -14.02
CA MET A 110 -13.11 -14.80 -12.78
C MET A 110 -14.44 -14.14 -12.38
N ASN A 111 -15.23 -14.85 -11.58
CA ASN A 111 -16.36 -14.26 -10.88
C ASN A 111 -15.86 -13.04 -10.08
N LEU A 112 -16.49 -11.88 -10.29
CA LEU A 112 -16.08 -10.60 -9.71
C LEU A 112 -15.94 -10.68 -8.19
N GLN A 113 -16.82 -11.44 -7.53
CA GLN A 113 -16.77 -11.69 -6.10
C GLN A 113 -15.48 -12.41 -5.69
N GLN A 114 -15.14 -13.49 -6.37
CA GLN A 114 -13.95 -14.30 -6.08
C GLN A 114 -12.66 -13.51 -6.35
N ALA A 115 -12.64 -12.73 -7.44
CA ALA A 115 -11.51 -11.85 -7.76
C ALA A 115 -11.30 -10.77 -6.68
N LEU A 116 -12.37 -10.17 -6.17
CA LEU A 116 -12.31 -9.19 -5.08
C LEU A 116 -11.83 -9.80 -3.76
N GLU A 117 -12.32 -11.00 -3.40
CA GLU A 117 -11.88 -11.71 -2.20
C GLU A 117 -10.38 -12.03 -2.26
N GLU A 118 -9.92 -12.61 -3.37
CA GLU A 118 -8.51 -12.94 -3.56
C GLU A 118 -7.61 -11.70 -3.53
N LEU A 119 -8.06 -10.60 -4.17
CA LEU A 119 -7.36 -9.32 -4.17
C LEU A 119 -7.19 -8.76 -2.75
N ILE A 120 -8.24 -8.83 -1.92
CA ILE A 120 -8.20 -8.35 -0.52
C ILE A 120 -7.22 -9.20 0.30
N VAL A 121 -7.23 -10.53 0.14
CA VAL A 121 -6.30 -11.41 0.85
C VAL A 121 -4.86 -11.13 0.45
N VAL A 122 -4.57 -11.03 -0.85
CA VAL A 122 -3.23 -10.73 -1.36
C VAL A 122 -2.75 -9.36 -0.88
N TYR A 123 -3.60 -8.33 -0.97
CA TYR A 123 -3.27 -6.98 -0.53
C TYR A 123 -2.99 -6.92 0.98
N SER A 124 -3.85 -7.53 1.81
CA SER A 124 -3.70 -7.52 3.27
C SER A 124 -2.42 -8.23 3.72
N ARG A 125 -2.09 -9.38 3.11
CA ARG A 125 -0.84 -10.13 3.38
C ARG A 125 0.39 -9.27 3.11
N TYR A 126 0.47 -8.66 1.93
CA TYR A 126 1.63 -7.82 1.58
C TYR A 126 1.70 -6.55 2.42
N ARG A 127 0.57 -5.94 2.75
CA ARG A 127 0.51 -4.78 3.65
C ARG A 127 1.08 -5.10 5.03
N GLN A 128 0.79 -6.28 5.58
CA GLN A 128 1.31 -6.69 6.88
C GLN A 128 2.81 -6.92 6.85
N ILE A 129 3.32 -7.58 5.81
CA ILE A 129 4.77 -7.78 5.61
C ILE A 129 5.47 -6.42 5.47
N MET A 130 4.95 -5.52 4.62
CA MET A 130 5.50 -4.17 4.45
C MET A 130 5.55 -3.39 5.77
N LYS A 131 4.54 -3.52 6.64
CA LYS A 131 4.53 -2.86 7.95
C LYS A 131 5.73 -3.29 8.80
N TYR A 132 6.02 -4.59 8.85
CA TYR A 132 7.17 -5.11 9.60
C TYR A 132 8.51 -4.68 8.98
N THR A 133 8.64 -4.77 7.64
CA THR A 133 9.85 -4.33 6.95
C THR A 133 10.12 -2.84 7.15
N VAL A 134 9.09 -2.00 7.07
CA VAL A 134 9.22 -0.55 7.33
C VAL A 134 9.61 -0.28 8.79
N ALA A 135 9.06 -1.01 9.75
CA ALA A 135 9.45 -0.88 11.15
C ALA A 135 10.94 -1.24 11.37
N MET A 136 11.43 -2.30 10.71
CA MET A 136 12.84 -2.69 10.74
C MET A 136 13.75 -1.62 10.11
N ILE A 137 13.36 -1.04 8.98
CA ILE A 137 14.07 0.09 8.36
C ILE A 137 14.15 1.26 9.34
N GLN A 138 13.04 1.64 9.97
CA GLN A 138 13.03 2.74 10.95
C GLN A 138 13.96 2.45 12.14
N ALA A 139 13.91 1.24 12.71
CA ALA A 139 14.81 0.86 13.80
C ALA A 139 16.28 0.94 13.39
N SER A 140 16.60 0.52 12.16
CA SER A 140 17.96 0.58 11.60
C SER A 140 18.42 2.01 11.37
N SER A 141 17.54 2.88 10.87
CA SER A 141 17.82 4.30 10.69
C SER A 141 18.16 4.97 12.02
N VAL A 142 17.44 4.63 13.09
CA VAL A 142 17.74 5.14 14.44
C VAL A 142 19.13 4.65 14.90
N MET A 143 19.47 3.39 14.64
CA MET A 143 20.81 2.86 14.97
C MET A 143 21.94 3.56 14.19
N VAL A 144 21.73 3.87 12.91
CA VAL A 144 22.68 4.65 12.10
C VAL A 144 22.84 6.05 12.70
N ILE A 145 21.75 6.70 13.11
CA ILE A 145 21.82 8.03 13.75
C ILE A 145 22.61 7.95 15.08
N LEU A 146 22.34 6.92 15.89
CA LEU A 146 23.01 6.69 17.17
C LEU A 146 24.50 6.38 17.02
N SER A 147 24.93 5.73 15.93
CA SER A 147 26.36 5.42 15.72
C SER A 147 27.22 6.68 15.56
N PHE A 148 26.64 7.82 15.18
CA PHE A 148 27.34 9.11 15.10
C PHE A 148 27.40 9.88 16.42
N LEU A 149 26.57 9.51 17.41
CA LEU A 149 26.50 10.22 18.68
C LEU A 149 27.83 10.25 19.45
N PRO A 150 28.59 9.15 19.59
CA PRO A 150 29.86 9.14 20.32
C PRO A 150 30.90 10.10 19.74
N ARG A 151 30.89 10.31 18.42
CA ARG A 151 31.83 11.21 17.73
C ARG A 151 31.45 12.68 17.92
N ARG A 152 30.16 12.99 18.11
CA ARG A 152 29.63 14.36 18.25
C ARG A 152 29.72 14.91 19.68
N ILE A 153 29.70 14.04 20.70
CA ILE A 153 29.80 14.42 22.11
C ILE A 153 31.06 15.25 22.42
N PRO A 154 32.28 14.87 22.00
CA PRO A 154 33.49 15.63 22.30
C PRO A 154 33.56 16.99 21.58
N GLU A 155 32.88 17.15 20.44
CA GLU A 155 32.94 18.39 19.63
C GLU A 155 31.92 19.45 20.07
N ALA A 156 30.70 19.04 20.41
CA ALA A 156 29.58 19.96 20.62
C ALA A 156 29.01 19.94 22.05
N GLY A 157 29.49 19.04 22.91
CA GLY A 157 28.89 18.76 24.20
C GLY A 157 27.58 17.96 24.10
N LEU A 158 27.16 17.36 25.21
CA LEU A 158 26.11 16.33 25.22
C LEU A 158 24.74 16.84 24.72
N GLY A 159 24.37 18.08 25.08
CA GLY A 159 23.10 18.68 24.69
C GLY A 159 23.00 18.99 23.19
N MET A 160 23.98 19.70 22.62
CA MET A 160 23.98 20.03 21.18
C MET A 160 24.25 18.82 20.30
N ALA A 161 25.03 17.84 20.78
CA ALA A 161 25.21 16.56 20.10
C ALA A 161 23.88 15.81 19.97
N LEU A 162 23.09 15.71 21.04
CA LEU A 162 21.76 15.08 20.98
C LEU A 162 20.83 15.83 20.02
N LEU A 163 20.76 17.16 20.12
CA LEU A 163 19.85 17.97 19.30
C LEU A 163 20.16 17.86 17.81
N THR A 164 21.44 17.91 17.43
CA THR A 164 21.87 17.79 16.03
C THR A 164 21.67 16.37 15.49
N THR A 165 21.99 15.35 16.29
CA THR A 165 21.82 13.93 15.92
C THR A 165 20.36 13.55 15.76
N PHE A 166 19.45 14.03 16.62
CA PHE A 166 18.01 13.75 16.52
C PHE A 166 17.21 14.69 15.62
N SER A 167 17.81 15.79 15.12
CA SER A 167 17.16 16.73 14.21
C SER A 167 16.49 16.08 12.97
N PRO A 168 17.06 15.04 12.31
CA PRO A 168 16.41 14.41 11.16
C PRO A 168 15.13 13.66 11.55
N LEU A 169 15.10 13.11 12.77
CA LEU A 169 13.95 12.41 13.35
C LEU A 169 12.80 13.39 13.59
N ILE A 170 13.11 14.59 14.07
CA ILE A 170 12.12 15.66 14.30
C ILE A 170 11.50 16.09 12.96
N VAL A 171 12.31 16.31 11.93
CA VAL A 171 11.81 16.65 10.58
C VAL A 171 10.87 15.57 10.05
N LEU A 172 11.23 14.30 10.25
CA LEU A 172 10.43 13.16 9.80
C LEU A 172 9.10 13.05 10.56
N LEU A 173 9.08 13.33 11.87
CA LEU A 173 7.85 13.40 12.67
C LEU A 173 6.93 14.55 12.23
N VAL A 174 7.49 15.73 11.95
CA VAL A 174 6.74 16.87 11.43
C VAL A 174 6.12 16.55 10.07
N TYR A 175 6.90 15.94 9.17
CA TYR A 175 6.39 15.48 7.88
C TYR A 175 5.24 14.48 8.06
N PHE A 176 5.39 13.50 8.95
CA PHE A 176 4.36 12.51 9.23
C PHE A 176 3.07 13.14 9.80
N TYR A 177 3.22 14.14 10.68
CA TYR A 177 2.09 14.90 11.22
C TYR A 177 1.30 15.62 10.12
N PHE A 178 2.00 16.32 9.21
CA PHE A 178 1.36 16.99 8.07
C PHE A 178 0.74 16.00 7.07
N ALA A 179 1.41 14.88 6.79
CA ALA A 179 0.87 13.83 5.92
C ALA A 179 -0.43 13.24 6.48
N LYS A 180 -0.50 13.01 7.80
CA LYS A 180 -1.71 12.54 8.47
C LYS A 180 -2.83 13.57 8.42
N LYS A 181 -2.52 14.86 8.59
CA LYS A 181 -3.49 15.96 8.49
C LYS A 181 -3.99 16.15 7.05
N GLY A 182 -3.15 15.88 6.05
CA GLY A 182 -3.47 15.94 4.61
C GLY A 182 -4.34 14.79 4.09
N GLY A 183 -4.91 13.95 4.96
CA GLY A 183 -5.85 12.90 4.57
C GLY A 183 -5.20 11.58 4.14
N TRP A 184 -3.89 11.41 4.30
CA TRP A 184 -3.25 10.12 4.07
C TRP A 184 -3.58 9.14 5.20
N LYS A 185 -4.53 8.24 4.97
CA LYS A 185 -4.89 7.16 5.90
C LYS A 185 -4.44 5.81 5.35
N PRO A 186 -3.45 5.16 5.97
CA PRO A 186 -3.03 3.83 5.54
C PRO A 186 -4.17 2.82 5.75
N GLY A 187 -4.66 2.23 4.67
CA GLY A 187 -5.73 1.21 4.68
C GLY A 187 -7.05 1.62 4.04
N ASP A 188 -7.19 2.86 3.56
CA ASP A 188 -8.42 3.30 2.87
C ASP A 188 -8.70 2.50 1.59
N ALA A 189 -7.65 2.04 0.90
CA ALA A 189 -7.77 1.18 -0.26
C ALA A 189 -8.41 -0.19 0.09
N GLU A 190 -8.02 -0.79 1.22
CA GLU A 190 -8.58 -2.06 1.70
C GLU A 190 -10.04 -1.90 2.13
N LYS A 191 -10.35 -0.82 2.87
CA LYS A 191 -11.72 -0.50 3.28
C LYS A 191 -12.64 -0.31 2.07
N GLY A 192 -12.14 0.38 1.04
CA GLY A 192 -12.84 0.57 -0.21
C GLY A 192 -13.17 -0.74 -0.91
N LEU A 193 -12.20 -1.66 -1.01
CA LEU A 193 -12.41 -2.98 -1.62
C LEU A 193 -13.38 -3.85 -0.81
N ARG A 194 -13.31 -3.80 0.53
CA ARG A 194 -14.27 -4.52 1.40
C ARG A 194 -15.69 -3.97 1.27
N ALA A 195 -15.84 -2.66 1.12
CA ALA A 195 -17.14 -2.03 0.89
C ALA A 195 -17.71 -2.43 -0.48
N ASP A 196 -16.89 -2.37 -1.53
CA ASP A 196 -17.27 -2.77 -2.89
C ASP A 196 -17.68 -4.27 -2.94
N LEU A 197 -17.09 -5.12 -2.09
CA LEU A 197 -17.48 -6.53 -1.92
C LEU A 197 -18.77 -6.74 -1.12
N ALA A 198 -19.00 -5.94 -0.08
CA ALA A 198 -20.24 -5.99 0.71
C ALA A 198 -21.44 -5.57 -0.16
N GLU A 199 -21.29 -4.49 -0.93
CA GLU A 199 -22.27 -4.02 -1.91
C GLU A 199 -22.59 -5.14 -2.91
N LEU A 200 -21.57 -5.82 -3.46
CA LEU A 200 -21.81 -6.95 -4.37
C LEU A 200 -22.63 -8.07 -3.73
N LYS A 201 -22.33 -8.44 -2.47
CA LYS A 201 -23.06 -9.52 -1.76
C LYS A 201 -24.54 -9.19 -1.55
N GLU A 202 -24.88 -7.93 -1.27
CA GLU A 202 -26.27 -7.49 -1.12
C GLU A 202 -27.08 -7.62 -2.43
N PHE A 203 -26.45 -7.44 -3.59
CA PHE A 203 -27.12 -7.56 -4.89
C PHE A 203 -27.16 -8.97 -5.47
N THR A 204 -26.46 -9.93 -4.85
CA THR A 204 -26.40 -11.33 -5.33
C THR A 204 -27.05 -12.33 -4.36
N SER A 205 -27.54 -11.88 -3.21
CA SER A 205 -28.31 -12.68 -2.24
C SER A 205 -29.82 -12.53 -2.45
#